data_AF-A0A4Q2UU86-F1
#
_entry.id   AF-A0A4Q2UU86-F1
#
_cell.length_a   1.000
_cell.length_b   1.000
_cell.length_c   1.000
_cell.angle_alpha   90.00
_cell.angle_beta   90.00
_cell.angle_gamma   90.00
#
_symmetry.space_group_name_H-M   'P 1'
#
loop_
_entity.id
_entity.type
_entity.pdbx_description
1 polymer ?
#
loop_
_entity_poly.entity_id
_entity_poly.type
_entity_poly.pdbx_seq_one_letter_code
_entity_poly.pdbx_strand_id
1 'polypeptide(L)'
;LVDSKYQESTIGGLKARAIVKSLASSNSGITSESIENIQNKVLSMNKAGIYNMDIRIVNFCDGLLVDFGSSWTEPHALLAAQSSEAAEEYKLADLVMFDQMVQDEELESCGEVKTIHSM
;
A
#
# COMPACT_ATOMS: atom_id res chain seq x y z
N LEU A 1 -0.99 -23.93 7.89
CA LEU A 1 -0.22 -24.50 6.76
C LEU A 1 -1.21 -25.04 5.75
N VAL A 2 -1.19 -24.53 4.52
CA VAL A 2 -2.12 -24.95 3.46
C VAL A 2 -1.65 -26.29 2.89
N ASP A 3 -2.59 -27.20 2.61
CA ASP A 3 -2.32 -28.54 2.06
C ASP A 3 -1.64 -28.45 0.68
N SER A 4 -0.46 -29.05 0.56
CA SER A 4 0.33 -29.13 -0.69
C SER A 4 -0.46 -29.74 -1.84
N LYS A 5 -1.29 -30.75 -1.55
CA LYS A 5 -2.09 -31.44 -2.56
C LYS A 5 -3.15 -30.54 -3.17
N TYR A 6 -3.70 -29.61 -2.38
CA TYR A 6 -4.68 -28.64 -2.85
C TYR A 6 -4.05 -27.62 -3.80
N GLN A 7 -2.82 -27.17 -3.53
CA GLN A 7 -2.11 -26.20 -4.36
C GLN A 7 -1.79 -26.77 -5.75
N GLU A 8 -1.25 -27.99 -5.80
CA GLU A 8 -0.91 -28.70 -7.03
C GLU A 8 -2.15 -29.01 -7.89
N SER A 9 -3.33 -29.13 -7.28
CA SER A 9 -4.59 -29.42 -7.98
C SER A 9 -5.20 -28.24 -8.72
N THR A 10 -4.73 -27.01 -8.47
CA THR A 10 -5.21 -25.82 -9.19
C THR A 10 -4.51 -25.68 -10.55
N ILE A 11 -5.24 -25.23 -11.58
CA ILE A 11 -4.69 -25.02 -12.93
C ILE A 11 -3.51 -24.02 -12.82
N GLY A 12 -2.28 -24.51 -12.98
CA GLY A 12 -1.03 -23.76 -12.79
C GLY A 12 -0.17 -24.17 -11.58
N GLY A 13 -0.61 -25.12 -10.74
CA GLY A 13 0.18 -25.77 -9.67
C GLY A 13 0.56 -24.88 -8.46
N LEU A 14 0.42 -23.57 -8.59
CA LEU A 14 0.62 -22.54 -7.58
C LEU A 14 -0.44 -21.46 -7.82
N LYS A 15 -1.00 -20.84 -6.77
CA LYS A 15 -1.84 -19.65 -6.95
C LYS A 15 -1.03 -18.63 -7.73
N ALA A 16 -1.50 -18.25 -8.93
CA ALA A 16 -0.79 -17.30 -9.81
C ALA A 16 -0.36 -16.00 -9.08
N ARG A 17 -1.10 -15.59 -8.04
CA ARG A 17 -0.82 -14.39 -7.23
C ARG A 17 0.35 -14.56 -6.24
N ALA A 18 0.68 -15.79 -5.82
CA ALA A 18 1.80 -16.05 -4.91
C ALA A 18 3.16 -16.03 -5.63
N ILE A 19 3.18 -16.41 -6.92
CA ILE A 19 4.40 -16.53 -7.72
C ILE A 19 5.05 -15.16 -7.98
N VAL A 20 4.25 -14.12 -8.26
CA VAL A 20 4.80 -12.81 -8.63
C VAL A 20 5.54 -12.16 -7.46
N LYS A 21 4.98 -12.20 -6.23
CA LYS A 21 5.65 -11.62 -5.06
C LYS A 21 6.95 -12.33 -4.68
N SER A 22 7.03 -13.65 -4.87
CA SER A 22 8.28 -14.40 -4.61
C SER A 22 9.39 -14.15 -5.62
N LEU A 23 9.05 -13.61 -6.79
CA LEU A 23 10.01 -13.25 -7.84
C LEU A 23 10.35 -11.75 -7.84
N ALA A 24 9.52 -10.95 -7.18
CA ALA A 24 9.73 -9.51 -7.03
C ALA A 24 10.81 -9.22 -5.98
N SER A 25 11.44 -8.05 -6.10
CA SER A 25 12.36 -7.53 -5.09
C SER A 25 11.64 -7.49 -3.74
N SER A 26 12.29 -7.98 -2.68
CA SER A 26 11.79 -7.83 -1.31
C SER A 26 12.04 -6.42 -0.77
N ASN A 27 12.76 -5.58 -1.53
CA ASN A 27 12.96 -4.18 -1.18
C ASN A 27 11.67 -3.40 -1.51
N SER A 28 11.08 -2.77 -0.49
CA SER A 28 9.92 -1.91 -0.70
C SER A 28 10.25 -0.71 -1.60
N GLY A 29 11.51 -0.28 -1.60
CA GLY A 29 11.97 0.93 -2.29
C GLY A 29 11.40 2.22 -1.70
N ILE A 30 10.79 2.15 -0.51
CA ILE A 30 10.35 3.33 0.24
C ILE A 30 11.52 3.82 1.10
N THR A 31 11.99 5.01 0.77
CA THR A 31 12.98 5.79 1.52
C THR A 31 12.42 7.16 1.85
N SER A 32 13.04 7.88 2.78
CA SER A 32 12.70 9.26 3.13
C SER A 32 12.62 10.19 1.91
N GLU A 33 13.51 10.00 0.94
CA GLU A 33 13.54 10.77 -0.32
C GLU A 33 12.37 10.42 -1.27
N SER A 34 11.83 9.21 -1.17
CA SER A 34 10.77 8.72 -2.07
C SER A 34 9.35 8.96 -1.55
N ILE A 35 9.17 9.23 -0.25
CA ILE A 35 7.87 9.32 0.43
C ILE A 35 6.94 10.28 -0.31
N GLU A 36 7.39 11.51 -0.58
CA GLU A 36 6.56 12.54 -1.21
C GLU A 36 6.10 12.09 -2.61
N ASN A 37 6.97 11.47 -3.39
CA ASN A 37 6.64 10.97 -4.72
C ASN A 37 5.61 9.83 -4.64
N ILE A 38 5.77 8.90 -3.70
CA ILE A 38 4.85 7.78 -3.54
C ILE A 38 3.48 8.27 -3.04
N GLN A 39 3.44 9.19 -2.07
CA GLN A 39 2.20 9.80 -1.58
C GLN A 39 1.44 10.49 -2.74
N ASN A 40 2.14 11.23 -3.59
CA ASN A 40 1.56 11.86 -4.77
C ASN A 40 0.98 10.84 -5.77
N LYS A 41 1.61 9.67 -5.94
CA LYS A 41 1.07 8.58 -6.76
C LYS A 41 -0.20 7.98 -6.15
N VAL A 42 -0.23 7.74 -4.83
CA VAL A 42 -1.43 7.29 -4.12
C VAL A 42 -2.56 8.29 -4.29
N LEU A 43 -2.28 9.59 -4.09
CA LEU A 43 -3.25 10.66 -4.31
C LEU A 43 -3.78 10.68 -5.76
N SER A 44 -2.89 10.53 -6.76
CA SER A 44 -3.28 10.48 -8.16
C SER A 44 -4.19 9.29 -8.47
N MET A 45 -3.96 8.15 -7.83
CA MET A 45 -4.78 6.95 -7.97
C MET A 45 -6.17 7.16 -7.37
N ASN A 46 -6.26 7.73 -6.16
CA ASN A 46 -7.54 8.06 -5.53
C ASN A 46 -8.35 9.07 -6.36
N LYS A 47 -7.68 10.07 -6.95
CA LYS A 47 -8.30 11.03 -7.88
C LYS A 47 -8.85 10.37 -9.15
N ALA A 48 -8.25 9.26 -9.57
CA ALA A 48 -8.74 8.45 -10.69
C ALA A 48 -9.86 7.47 -10.27
N GLY A 49 -10.32 7.51 -9.01
CA GLY A 49 -11.35 6.61 -8.49
C GLY A 49 -10.84 5.19 -8.22
N ILE A 50 -9.54 5.01 -8.06
CA ILE A 50 -8.91 3.73 -7.69
C ILE A 50 -8.45 3.85 -6.24
N TYR A 51 -8.95 2.98 -5.38
CA TYR A 51 -8.62 2.93 -3.96
C TYR A 51 -7.98 1.57 -3.68
N ASN A 52 -6.75 1.53 -3.21
CA ASN A 52 -6.03 0.28 -3.01
C ASN A 52 -6.59 -0.54 -1.85
N MET A 53 -7.01 0.14 -0.78
CA MET A 53 -7.56 -0.41 0.45
C MET A 53 -6.59 -1.26 1.28
N ASP A 54 -5.32 -1.33 0.89
CA ASP A 54 -4.31 -2.20 1.51
C ASP A 54 -2.88 -1.62 1.45
N ILE A 55 -2.75 -0.30 1.67
CA ILE A 55 -1.47 0.40 1.69
C ILE A 55 -0.64 -0.06 2.90
N ARG A 56 0.41 -0.84 2.63
CA ARG A 56 1.34 -1.39 3.62
C ARG A 56 2.71 -1.57 2.98
N ILE A 57 3.80 -1.45 3.73
CA ILE A 57 5.17 -1.49 3.18
C ILE A 57 5.45 -2.79 2.41
N VAL A 58 4.91 -3.91 2.86
CA VAL A 58 5.06 -5.24 2.25
C VAL A 58 4.37 -5.38 0.88
N ASN A 59 3.50 -4.42 0.53
CA ASN A 59 2.82 -4.35 -0.76
C ASN A 59 3.53 -3.42 -1.74
N PHE A 60 4.69 -2.86 -1.36
CA PHE A 60 5.56 -2.11 -2.26
C PHE A 60 6.75 -2.96 -2.70
N CYS A 61 7.20 -2.72 -3.93
CA CYS A 61 8.38 -3.30 -4.53
C CYS A 61 9.08 -2.20 -5.33
N ASP A 62 10.32 -1.88 -4.97
CA ASP A 62 11.15 -0.85 -5.61
C ASP A 62 10.41 0.50 -5.82
N GLY A 63 9.62 0.91 -4.83
CA GLY A 63 8.87 2.18 -4.81
C GLY A 63 7.54 2.13 -5.57
N LEU A 64 7.11 0.94 -6.00
CA LEU A 64 5.85 0.71 -6.71
C LEU A 64 4.90 -0.12 -5.85
N LEU A 65 3.64 0.31 -5.75
CA LEU A 65 2.57 -0.47 -5.15
C LEU A 65 2.21 -1.62 -6.10
N VAL A 66 2.21 -2.86 -5.62
CA VAL A 66 2.04 -4.06 -6.48
C VAL A 66 0.83 -4.93 -6.13
N ASP A 67 0.29 -4.86 -4.91
CA ASP A 67 -0.87 -5.67 -4.53
C ASP A 67 -2.17 -4.89 -4.62
N PHE A 68 -2.97 -5.20 -5.65
CA PHE A 68 -4.30 -4.62 -5.87
C PHE A 68 -5.43 -5.61 -5.56
N GLY A 69 -5.15 -6.70 -4.83
CA GLY A 69 -6.13 -7.74 -4.54
C GLY A 69 -7.34 -7.26 -3.72
N SER A 70 -7.18 -6.17 -2.98
CA SER A 70 -8.21 -5.55 -2.13
C SER A 70 -8.80 -4.27 -2.74
N SER A 71 -8.32 -3.85 -3.91
CA SER A 71 -8.62 -2.53 -4.45
C SER A 71 -10.03 -2.38 -4.96
N TRP A 72 -10.59 -1.20 -4.76
CA TRP A 72 -11.89 -0.78 -5.28
C TRP A 72 -11.66 0.21 -6.42
N THR A 73 -12.49 0.13 -7.46
CA THR A 73 -12.45 1.06 -8.59
C THR A 73 -13.84 1.55 -8.85
N GLU A 74 -14.02 2.87 -8.97
CA GLU A 74 -15.33 3.44 -9.26
C GLU A 74 -15.78 3.12 -10.70
N PRO A 75 -17.06 2.73 -10.89
CA PRO A 75 -18.08 2.51 -9.86
C PRO A 75 -17.89 1.18 -9.10
N HIS A 76 -17.98 1.22 -7.77
CA HIS A 76 -17.83 0.02 -6.92
C HIS A 76 -19.09 -0.24 -6.09
N ALA A 77 -19.66 -1.45 -6.16
CA ALA A 77 -20.93 -1.78 -5.53
C ALA A 77 -20.91 -1.62 -3.99
N LEU A 78 -19.81 -2.02 -3.34
CA LEU A 78 -19.69 -1.88 -1.88
C LEU A 78 -19.54 -0.43 -1.44
N LEU A 79 -18.94 0.42 -2.28
CA LEU A 79 -18.81 1.85 -2.02
C LEU A 79 -20.16 2.55 -2.22
N ALA A 80 -20.90 2.18 -3.28
CA ALA A 80 -22.23 2.70 -3.56
C ALA A 80 -23.28 2.32 -2.51
N ALA A 81 -23.06 1.24 -1.75
CA ALA A 81 -23.93 0.82 -0.66
C ALA A 81 -23.69 1.58 0.66
N GLN A 82 -22.62 2.39 0.75
CA GLN A 82 -22.31 3.15 1.96
C GLN A 82 -23.12 4.45 2.06
N SER A 83 -23.17 5.01 3.26
CA SER A 83 -23.52 6.43 3.42
C SER A 83 -22.48 7.30 2.71
N SER A 84 -22.85 8.53 2.36
CA SER A 84 -21.89 9.47 1.75
C SER A 84 -20.67 9.70 2.65
N GLU A 85 -20.86 9.79 3.96
CA GLU A 85 -19.77 10.01 4.92
C GLU A 85 -18.81 8.81 4.95
N ALA A 86 -19.34 7.59 5.11
CA ALA A 86 -18.51 6.39 5.11
C ALA A 86 -17.82 6.15 3.75
N ALA A 87 -18.48 6.49 2.64
CA ALA A 87 -17.85 6.42 1.33
C ALA A 87 -16.63 7.35 1.25
N GLU A 88 -16.75 8.60 1.71
CA GLU A 88 -15.61 9.53 1.72
C GLU A 88 -14.49 9.07 2.65
N GLU A 89 -14.80 8.46 3.81
CA GLU A 89 -13.80 7.83 4.67
C GLU A 89 -13.00 6.74 3.93
N TYR A 90 -13.68 5.85 3.18
CA TYR A 90 -12.99 4.83 2.38
C TYR A 90 -12.10 5.45 1.28
N LYS A 91 -12.53 6.56 0.66
CA LYS A 91 -11.74 7.25 -0.37
C LYS A 91 -10.49 7.93 0.18
N LEU A 92 -10.51 8.32 1.45
CA LEU A 92 -9.38 8.93 2.16
C LEU A 92 -8.48 7.89 2.85
N ALA A 93 -8.97 6.66 3.07
CA ALA A 93 -8.30 5.64 3.85
C ALA A 93 -6.88 5.34 3.35
N ASP A 94 -6.64 5.28 2.04
CA ASP A 94 -5.31 4.98 1.50
C ASP A 94 -4.24 6.01 1.93
N LEU A 95 -4.59 7.30 1.99
CA LEU A 95 -3.66 8.35 2.42
C LEU A 95 -3.37 8.25 3.92
N VAL A 96 -4.40 8.00 4.72
CA VAL A 96 -4.25 7.78 6.16
C VAL A 96 -3.37 6.55 6.44
N MET A 97 -3.59 5.46 5.72
CA MET A 97 -2.79 4.24 5.83
C MET A 97 -1.36 4.45 5.35
N PHE A 98 -1.14 5.29 4.33
CA PHE A 98 0.20 5.65 3.88
C PHE A 98 0.96 6.44 4.96
N ASP A 99 0.33 7.46 5.55
CA ASP A 99 0.94 8.28 6.59
C ASP A 99 1.26 7.42 7.84
N GLN A 100 0.34 6.53 8.25
CA GLN A 100 0.57 5.60 9.35
C GLN A 100 1.74 4.65 9.05
N MET A 101 1.82 4.10 7.83
CA MET A 101 2.92 3.25 7.41
C MET A 101 4.27 3.98 7.47
N VAL A 102 4.34 5.25 7.07
CA VAL A 102 5.57 6.05 7.15
C VAL A 102 6.03 6.23 8.61
N GLN A 103 5.09 6.46 9.52
CA GLN A 103 5.37 6.59 10.95
C GLN A 103 5.83 5.28 11.58
N ASP A 104 5.12 4.18 11.30
CA ASP A 104 5.39 2.85 11.88
C ASP A 104 6.77 2.31 11.46
N GLU A 105 7.21 2.65 10.25
CA GLU A 105 8.49 2.23 9.68
C GLU A 105 9.64 3.22 9.98
N GLU A 106 9.38 4.25 10.81
CA GLU A 106 10.35 5.29 11.21
C GLU A 106 11.05 5.96 9.99
N LEU A 107 10.31 6.14 8.89
CA LEU A 107 10.85 6.63 7.61
C LEU A 107 10.91 8.17 7.53
N GLU A 108 10.37 8.87 8.54
CA GLU A 108 10.58 10.30 8.69
C GLU A 108 12.06 10.57 8.96
N SER A 109 12.63 11.56 8.27
CA SER A 109 14.03 11.91 8.46
C SER A 109 14.31 12.21 9.93
N CYS A 110 15.37 11.61 10.48
CA CYS A 110 16.20 12.27 11.49
C CYS A 110 16.66 13.62 10.92
N GLY A 111 15.80 14.64 10.98
CA GLY A 111 16.23 16.01 10.87
C GLY A 111 17.28 16.23 11.96
N GLU A 112 18.47 16.69 11.58
CA GLU A 112 19.54 17.01 12.52
C GLU A 112 18.96 17.76 13.74
N VAL A 113 18.96 17.12 14.91
CA VAL A 113 18.81 17.83 16.16
C VAL A 113 20.10 18.61 16.35
N LYS A 114 20.17 19.83 15.80
CA LYS A 114 21.17 20.81 16.24
C LYS A 114 20.84 21.15 17.68
N THR A 115 21.45 20.44 18.61
CA THR A 115 21.58 20.87 20.00
C THR A 115 22.29 22.21 20.01
N ILE A 116 21.52 23.29 20.11
CA ILE A 116 22.06 24.60 20.48
C ILE A 116 22.26 24.56 21.99
N HIS A 117 23.40 24.02 22.43
CA HIS A 117 23.92 24.38 23.75
C HIS A 117 24.43 25.81 23.65
N SER A 118 23.70 26.77 24.20
CA SER A 118 24.31 28.01 24.69
C SER A 118 24.54 27.83 26.17
N MET A 119 25.80 27.93 26.58
CA MET A 119 26.16 28.34 27.95
C MET A 119 25.61 29.74 28.25
#